data_AF-A0A941CXE5-F1
#
_entry.id   AF-A0A941CXE5-F1
#
_cell.length_a   1.000
_cell.length_b   1.000
_cell.length_c   1.000
_cell.angle_alpha   90.00
_cell.angle_beta   90.00
_cell.angle_gamma   90.00
#
_symmetry.space_group_name_H-M   'P 1'
#
loop_
_entity.id
_entity.type
_entity.pdbx_description
1 polymer ?
#
loop_
_entity_poly.entity_id
_entity_poly.type
_entity_poly.pdbx_seq_one_letter_code
_entity_poly.pdbx_strand_id
1 'polypeptide(L)'
;MAVEIRHLQKSETREAEEFFSKGQKGSSAMPHKRNPIGSENMTGMARVIRGHVITAFENVPLWHERDISHSSAERIILPDTTIALDYMLNRFTNILDNLVVYEDQMIDNIQRTYGLIFSQRVLLTLIEQGFSREKAYDLVQPLAMQAWEEKRSFPELVKANEEIQSTLTQEELASCFDLTYHLKSVDMIFERIGLN
;
A
#
# COMPACT_ATOMS: atom_id res chain seq x y z
N MET A 1 -6.75 -5.90 1.85
CA MET A 1 -6.00 -6.14 3.10
C MET A 1 -4.97 -7.26 2.94
N ALA A 2 -5.33 -8.55 2.85
CA ALA A 2 -4.34 -9.63 2.78
C ALA A 2 -3.30 -9.49 1.64
N VAL A 3 -3.71 -9.02 0.46
CA VAL A 3 -2.77 -8.75 -0.65
C VAL A 3 -1.77 -7.65 -0.29
N GLU A 4 -2.20 -6.63 0.46
CA GLU A 4 -1.35 -5.52 0.89
C GLU A 4 -0.25 -6.00 1.85
N ILE A 5 -0.61 -6.79 2.87
CA ILE A 5 0.37 -7.40 3.79
C ILE A 5 1.41 -8.21 3.00
N ARG A 6 0.99 -8.95 1.98
CA ARG A 6 1.90 -9.71 1.12
C ARG A 6 2.85 -8.81 0.31
N HIS A 7 2.44 -7.60 -0.06
CA HIS A 7 3.29 -6.62 -0.73
C HIS A 7 4.30 -6.00 0.24
N LEU A 8 3.82 -5.55 1.40
CA LEU A 8 4.65 -4.92 2.43
C LEU A 8 5.67 -5.90 3.03
N GLN A 9 5.38 -7.20 3.06
CA GLN A 9 6.28 -8.25 3.55
C GLN A 9 7.26 -8.77 2.49
N LYS A 10 7.23 -8.28 1.25
CA LYS A 10 8.27 -8.64 0.26
C LYS A 10 9.66 -8.27 0.79
N SER A 11 10.66 -9.08 0.48
CA SER A 11 12.03 -8.89 0.98
C SER A 11 12.62 -7.54 0.60
N GLU A 12 12.25 -6.99 -0.55
CA GLU A 12 12.69 -5.69 -1.02
C GLU A 12 12.02 -4.53 -0.28
N THR A 13 10.85 -4.74 0.33
CA THR A 13 10.04 -3.68 0.97
C THR A 13 10.13 -3.77 2.49
N ARG A 14 9.71 -4.90 3.08
CA ARG A 14 9.76 -5.22 4.50
C ARG A 14 9.20 -4.15 5.45
N GLU A 15 8.11 -3.50 5.07
CA GLU A 15 7.43 -2.49 5.91
C GLU A 15 6.51 -3.13 6.95
N ALA A 16 6.01 -4.33 6.67
CA ALA A 16 5.21 -5.11 7.61
C ALA A 16 5.53 -6.60 7.50
N GLU A 17 5.27 -7.37 8.56
CA GLU A 17 5.48 -8.80 8.58
C GLU A 17 4.47 -9.51 9.50
N GLU A 18 3.85 -10.60 9.03
CA GLU A 18 3.04 -11.47 9.87
C GLU A 18 3.88 -12.02 11.04
N PHE A 19 3.32 -11.98 12.24
CA PHE A 19 4.01 -12.45 13.44
C PHE A 19 4.54 -13.88 13.28
N PHE A 20 5.83 -14.05 13.57
CA PHE A 20 6.51 -15.33 13.49
C PHE A 20 6.77 -15.89 14.89
N SER A 21 5.99 -16.89 15.27
CA SER A 21 6.04 -17.46 16.62
C SER A 21 7.33 -18.23 16.89
N LYS A 22 7.75 -18.27 18.16
CA LYS A 22 8.95 -19.02 18.58
C LYS A 22 8.74 -20.51 18.28
N GLY A 23 9.62 -21.08 17.46
CA GLY A 23 9.56 -22.48 17.04
C GLY A 23 8.81 -22.73 15.73
N GLN A 24 8.20 -21.70 15.13
CA GLN A 24 7.62 -21.78 13.79
C GLN A 24 8.73 -22.03 12.75
N LYS A 25 8.44 -22.87 11.76
CA LYS A 25 9.32 -23.10 10.61
C LYS A 25 8.69 -22.43 9.39
N GLY A 26 9.38 -21.46 8.81
CA GLY A 26 8.89 -20.76 7.61
C GLY A 26 9.21 -21.50 6.30
N SER A 27 10.14 -22.47 6.33
CA SER A 27 10.45 -23.38 5.24
C SER A 27 11.13 -24.65 5.79
N SER A 28 11.05 -25.75 5.04
CA SER A 28 11.75 -27.00 5.36
C SER A 28 13.28 -26.90 5.22
N ALA A 29 13.77 -26.00 4.35
CA ALA A 29 15.19 -25.95 3.97
C ALA A 29 15.86 -24.58 4.18
N MET A 30 15.08 -23.50 4.33
CA MET A 30 15.61 -22.13 4.41
C MET A 30 15.25 -21.47 5.75
N PRO A 31 16.17 -21.46 6.75
CA PRO A 31 15.90 -20.96 8.11
C PRO A 31 15.53 -19.47 8.19
N HIS A 32 15.93 -18.66 7.20
CA HIS A 32 15.66 -17.22 7.15
C HIS A 32 14.26 -16.89 6.58
N LYS A 33 13.54 -17.87 6.02
CA LYS A 33 12.31 -17.61 5.26
C LYS A 33 11.16 -17.22 6.20
N ARG A 34 10.65 -16.00 6.07
CA ARG A 34 9.43 -15.53 6.72
C ARG A 34 8.40 -15.21 5.64
N ASN A 35 7.27 -15.91 5.64
CA ASN A 35 6.26 -15.81 4.58
C ASN A 35 4.91 -15.34 5.15
N PRO A 36 4.15 -14.52 4.42
CA PRO A 36 2.79 -14.09 4.79
C PRO A 36 1.74 -15.20 4.53
N ILE A 37 1.94 -16.39 5.10
CA ILE A 37 1.13 -17.58 4.80
C ILE A 37 -0.34 -17.41 5.23
N GLY A 38 -0.60 -16.60 6.26
CA GLY A 38 -1.95 -16.30 6.70
C GLY A 38 -2.71 -15.51 5.63
N SER A 39 -2.09 -14.46 5.13
CA SER A 39 -2.64 -13.60 4.07
C SER A 39 -2.75 -14.32 2.72
N GLU A 40 -1.82 -15.23 2.40
CA GLU A 40 -1.93 -16.12 1.24
C GLU A 40 -3.13 -17.06 1.38
N ASN A 41 -3.34 -17.64 2.57
CA ASN A 41 -4.51 -18.47 2.86
C ASN A 41 -5.82 -17.69 2.68
N MET A 42 -5.92 -16.46 3.22
CA MET A 42 -7.11 -15.61 3.05
C MET A 42 -7.39 -15.30 1.57
N THR A 43 -6.34 -15.08 0.78
CA THR A 43 -6.48 -14.86 -0.67
C THR A 43 -7.10 -16.07 -1.37
N GLY A 44 -6.71 -17.29 -0.97
CA GLY A 44 -7.28 -18.54 -1.47
C GLY A 44 -8.75 -18.72 -1.08
N MET A 45 -9.07 -18.57 0.22
CA MET A 45 -10.44 -18.71 0.73
C MET A 45 -11.40 -17.70 0.07
N ALA A 46 -10.96 -16.46 -0.15
CA ALA A 46 -11.75 -15.45 -0.85
C ALA A 46 -12.09 -15.85 -2.30
N ARG A 47 -11.24 -16.64 -2.98
CA ARG A 47 -11.53 -17.16 -4.33
C ARG A 47 -12.65 -18.20 -4.29
N VAL A 48 -12.63 -19.10 -3.30
CA VAL A 48 -13.66 -20.14 -3.11
C VAL A 48 -15.01 -19.49 -2.85
N ILE A 49 -15.10 -18.58 -1.87
CA ILE A 49 -16.35 -17.89 -1.52
C ILE A 49 -16.94 -17.14 -2.73
N ARG A 50 -16.11 -16.47 -3.55
CA ARG A 50 -16.60 -15.83 -4.77
C ARG A 50 -17.18 -16.81 -5.79
N GLY A 51 -16.67 -18.04 -5.86
CA GLY A 51 -17.25 -19.08 -6.70
C GLY A 51 -18.70 -19.42 -6.31
N HIS A 52 -19.00 -19.42 -5.01
CA HIS A 52 -20.35 -19.68 -4.50
C HIS A 52 -21.38 -18.62 -4.92
N VAL A 53 -20.94 -17.40 -5.29
CA VAL A 53 -21.84 -16.36 -5.81
C VAL A 53 -22.53 -16.81 -7.08
N ILE A 54 -21.81 -17.47 -8.00
CA ILE A 54 -22.40 -17.96 -9.26
C ILE A 54 -23.51 -18.97 -8.95
N THR A 55 -23.22 -19.96 -8.09
CA THR A 55 -24.20 -20.96 -7.65
C THR A 55 -25.43 -20.32 -7.01
N ALA A 56 -25.23 -19.33 -6.14
CA ALA A 56 -26.34 -18.62 -5.48
C ALA A 56 -27.21 -17.84 -6.49
N PHE A 57 -26.62 -17.21 -7.50
CA PHE A 57 -27.37 -16.50 -8.55
C PHE A 57 -28.12 -17.46 -9.48
N GLU A 58 -27.54 -18.61 -9.81
CA GLU A 58 -28.19 -19.65 -10.62
C GLU A 58 -29.36 -20.33 -9.89
N ASN A 59 -29.44 -20.21 -8.56
CA ASN A 59 -30.58 -20.68 -7.78
C ASN A 59 -31.81 -19.75 -7.84
N VAL A 60 -31.71 -18.53 -8.40
CA VAL A 60 -32.81 -17.54 -8.42
C VAL A 60 -33.98 -17.91 -9.35
N PRO A 61 -33.78 -18.32 -10.62
CA PRO A 61 -34.87 -18.52 -11.58
C PRO A 61 -35.58 -19.87 -11.39
N LEU A 62 -36.16 -20.10 -10.20
CA LEU A 62 -36.97 -21.28 -9.91
C LEU A 62 -38.28 -21.28 -10.73
N TRP A 63 -38.81 -22.46 -11.02
CA TRP A 63 -39.99 -22.62 -11.85
C TRP A 63 -41.30 -22.47 -11.05
N HIS A 64 -42.18 -21.58 -11.52
CA HIS A 64 -43.52 -21.31 -10.95
C HIS A 64 -43.49 -20.99 -9.44
N GLU A 65 -44.28 -21.68 -8.61
CA GLU A 65 -44.34 -21.46 -7.17
C GLU A 65 -43.07 -21.91 -6.43
N ARG A 66 -42.35 -22.91 -6.99
CA ARG A 66 -41.03 -23.41 -6.57
C ARG A 66 -40.65 -24.71 -7.29
N ASP A 67 -39.36 -24.89 -7.53
CA ASP A 67 -38.72 -26.20 -7.62
C ASP A 67 -37.66 -26.35 -6.50
N ILE A 68 -37.03 -27.53 -6.39
CA ILE A 68 -36.14 -27.87 -5.27
C ILE A 68 -34.65 -27.95 -5.67
N SER A 69 -34.29 -27.55 -6.89
CA SER A 69 -32.91 -27.64 -7.41
C SER A 69 -31.90 -26.90 -6.54
N HIS A 70 -32.28 -25.73 -6.02
CA HIS A 70 -31.48 -24.93 -5.10
C HIS A 70 -31.04 -25.70 -3.84
N SER A 71 -31.85 -26.65 -3.35
CA SER A 71 -31.62 -27.31 -2.06
C SER A 71 -30.34 -28.15 -2.03
N SER A 72 -29.99 -28.85 -3.11
CA SER A 72 -28.76 -29.65 -3.15
C SER A 72 -27.51 -28.76 -3.20
N ALA A 73 -27.58 -27.64 -3.92
CA ALA A 73 -26.51 -26.65 -4.01
C ALA A 73 -26.32 -25.91 -2.67
N GLU A 74 -27.40 -25.45 -2.05
CA GLU A 74 -27.40 -24.72 -0.78
C GLU A 74 -26.89 -25.55 0.41
N ARG A 75 -27.08 -26.87 0.38
CA ARG A 75 -26.46 -27.79 1.35
C ARG A 75 -24.94 -27.76 1.35
N ILE A 76 -24.32 -27.31 0.26
CA ILE A 76 -22.88 -27.12 0.14
C ILE A 76 -22.56 -25.65 0.41
N ILE A 77 -23.10 -24.74 -0.41
CA ILE A 77 -22.63 -23.35 -0.41
C ILE A 77 -22.99 -22.59 0.86
N LEU A 78 -24.10 -22.91 1.55
CA LEU A 78 -24.47 -22.19 2.78
C LEU A 78 -23.52 -22.52 3.94
N PRO A 79 -23.32 -23.80 4.35
CA PRO A 79 -22.37 -24.11 5.41
C PRO A 79 -20.94 -23.75 5.01
N ASP A 80 -20.50 -24.07 3.79
CA ASP A 80 -19.11 -23.80 3.37
C ASP A 80 -18.81 -22.30 3.37
N THR A 81 -19.72 -21.46 2.87
CA THR A 81 -19.50 -20.00 2.85
C THR A 81 -19.47 -19.41 4.25
N THR A 82 -20.42 -19.78 5.11
CA THR A 82 -20.51 -19.19 6.46
C THR A 82 -19.36 -19.64 7.35
N ILE A 83 -18.99 -20.92 7.31
CA ILE A 83 -17.82 -21.45 8.03
C ILE A 83 -16.52 -20.82 7.51
N ALA A 84 -16.35 -20.73 6.19
CA ALA A 84 -15.17 -20.13 5.60
C ALA A 84 -15.03 -18.65 5.99
N LEU A 85 -16.13 -17.90 5.95
CA LEU A 85 -16.12 -16.48 6.30
C LEU A 85 -15.82 -16.25 7.78
N ASP A 86 -16.45 -17.02 8.68
CA ASP A 86 -16.16 -16.96 10.12
C ASP A 86 -14.68 -17.23 10.43
N TYR A 87 -14.13 -18.29 9.83
CA TYR A 87 -12.72 -18.62 9.93
C TYR A 87 -11.83 -17.49 9.38
N MET A 88 -12.17 -16.93 8.22
CA MET A 88 -11.39 -15.85 7.61
C MET A 88 -11.37 -14.60 8.49
N LEU A 89 -12.51 -14.21 9.05
CA LEU A 89 -12.62 -13.05 9.93
C LEU A 89 -11.77 -13.24 11.18
N ASN A 90 -11.97 -14.33 11.92
CA ASN A 90 -11.21 -14.59 13.15
C ASN A 90 -9.71 -14.71 12.87
N ARG A 91 -9.31 -15.47 11.84
CA ARG A 91 -7.90 -15.66 11.52
C ARG A 91 -7.25 -14.35 11.07
N PHE A 92 -7.92 -13.56 10.24
CA PHE A 92 -7.35 -12.34 9.70
C PHE A 92 -7.32 -11.20 10.73
N THR A 93 -8.30 -11.12 11.64
CA THR A 93 -8.23 -10.23 12.80
C THR A 93 -6.98 -10.51 13.64
N ASN A 94 -6.72 -11.79 13.97
CA ASN A 94 -5.51 -12.15 14.71
C ASN A 94 -4.21 -11.81 13.95
N ILE A 95 -4.21 -11.89 12.61
CA ILE A 95 -3.06 -11.47 11.79
C ILE A 95 -2.81 -9.97 11.94
N LEU A 96 -3.88 -9.15 11.88
CA LEU A 96 -3.78 -7.70 12.01
C LEU A 96 -3.38 -7.29 13.43
N ASP A 97 -3.98 -7.88 14.46
CA ASP A 97 -3.70 -7.57 15.87
C ASP A 97 -2.23 -7.83 16.26
N ASN A 98 -1.59 -8.79 15.58
CA ASN A 98 -0.20 -9.17 15.84
C ASN A 98 0.74 -8.73 14.70
N LEU A 99 0.29 -7.95 13.73
CA LEU A 99 1.10 -7.57 12.58
C LEU A 99 2.29 -6.73 13.05
N VAL A 100 3.50 -7.14 12.67
CA VAL A 100 4.72 -6.38 12.99
C VAL A 100 4.87 -5.28 11.95
N VAL A 101 4.94 -4.03 12.40
CA VAL A 101 5.15 -2.85 11.55
C VAL A 101 6.58 -2.34 11.76
N TYR A 102 7.31 -2.07 10.68
CA TYR A 102 8.68 -1.58 10.71
C TYR A 102 8.75 -0.12 10.24
N GLU A 103 8.46 0.81 11.15
CA GLU A 103 8.43 2.26 10.87
C GLU A 103 9.75 2.78 10.28
N ASP A 104 10.88 2.36 10.83
CA ASP A 104 12.21 2.73 10.30
C ASP A 104 12.38 2.28 8.84
N GLN A 105 11.91 1.08 8.50
CA GLN A 105 12.01 0.57 7.13
C GLN A 105 11.10 1.34 6.16
N MET A 106 9.93 1.81 6.61
CA MET A 106 9.06 2.68 5.82
C MET A 106 9.76 4.00 5.50
N ILE A 107 10.41 4.62 6.49
CA ILE A 107 11.19 5.86 6.30
C ILE A 107 12.37 5.62 5.35
N ASP A 108 13.11 4.52 5.52
CA ASP A 108 14.20 4.17 4.61
C ASP A 108 13.71 3.98 3.18
N ASN A 109 12.55 3.33 2.99
CA ASN A 109 11.97 3.09 1.66
C ASN A 109 11.60 4.39 0.94
N ILE A 110 11.11 5.40 1.66
CA ILE A 110 10.87 6.75 1.12
C ILE A 110 12.17 7.32 0.53
N GLN A 111 13.30 7.12 1.22
CA GLN A 111 14.61 7.65 0.81
C GLN A 111 15.23 6.91 -0.38
N ARG A 112 14.80 5.67 -0.69
CA ARG A 112 15.37 4.86 -1.80
C ARG A 112 15.21 5.47 -3.19
N THR A 113 14.32 6.44 -3.33
CA THR A 113 14.12 7.20 -4.59
C THR A 113 14.97 8.46 -4.66
N TYR A 114 15.96 8.62 -3.77
CA TYR A 114 16.88 9.77 -3.72
C TYR A 114 16.17 11.13 -3.57
N GLY A 115 14.97 11.14 -2.97
CA GLY A 115 14.16 12.35 -2.77
C GLY A 115 13.33 12.77 -3.99
N LEU A 116 13.22 11.94 -5.02
CA LEU A 116 12.45 12.26 -6.23
C LEU A 116 10.95 12.47 -5.98
N ILE A 117 10.41 11.90 -4.89
CA ILE A 117 9.02 12.10 -4.47
C ILE A 117 8.66 13.58 -4.23
N PHE A 118 9.65 14.43 -3.98
CA PHE A 118 9.45 15.86 -3.75
C PHE A 118 9.45 16.71 -5.04
N SER A 119 9.75 16.10 -6.20
CA SER A 119 9.86 16.81 -7.49
C SER A 119 8.62 17.65 -7.83
N GLN A 120 7.43 17.15 -7.53
CA GLN A 120 6.19 17.91 -7.74
C GLN A 120 6.12 19.16 -6.87
N ARG A 121 6.59 19.11 -5.61
CA ARG A 121 6.56 20.27 -4.72
C ARG A 121 7.49 21.36 -5.23
N VAL A 122 8.71 20.99 -5.62
CA VAL A 122 9.67 21.93 -6.24
C VAL A 122 9.05 22.59 -7.48
N LEU A 123 8.45 21.79 -8.36
CA LEU A 123 7.80 22.29 -9.57
C LEU A 123 6.65 23.26 -9.27
N LEU A 124 5.77 22.93 -8.32
CA LEU A 124 4.64 23.79 -7.96
C LEU A 124 5.10 25.09 -7.31
N THR A 125 6.10 25.05 -6.43
CA THR A 125 6.64 26.26 -5.80
C THR A 125 7.32 27.18 -6.82
N LEU A 126 7.98 26.65 -7.85
CA LEU A 126 8.49 27.47 -8.96
C LEU A 126 7.37 28.17 -9.74
N ILE A 127 6.24 27.48 -9.97
CA ILE A 127 5.07 28.07 -10.63
C ILE A 127 4.46 29.18 -9.77
N GLU A 128 4.36 28.98 -8.46
CA GLU A 128 3.90 29.98 -7.50
C GLU A 128 4.79 31.24 -7.51
N GLN A 129 6.09 31.09 -7.79
CA GLN A 129 7.05 32.17 -7.99
C GLN A 129 7.08 32.75 -9.42
N GLY A 130 6.09 32.40 -10.26
CA GLY A 130 5.84 33.05 -11.56
C GLY A 130 6.41 32.33 -12.77
N PHE A 131 6.96 31.12 -12.62
CA PHE A 131 7.34 30.31 -13.78
C PHE A 131 6.10 29.81 -14.52
N SER A 132 6.20 29.69 -15.85
CA SER A 132 5.24 28.88 -16.59
C SER A 132 5.41 27.41 -16.20
N ARG A 133 4.33 26.62 -16.27
CA ARG A 133 4.37 25.19 -15.96
C ARG A 133 5.40 24.43 -16.82
N GLU A 134 5.48 24.77 -18.10
CA GLU A 134 6.44 24.20 -19.04
C GLU A 134 7.87 24.51 -18.60
N LYS A 135 8.18 25.78 -18.32
CA LYS A 135 9.51 26.20 -17.84
C LYS A 135 9.90 25.50 -16.54
N ALA A 136 8.99 25.41 -15.56
CA ALA A 136 9.27 24.72 -14.30
C ALA A 136 9.49 23.21 -14.52
N TYR A 137 8.73 22.59 -15.41
CA TYR A 137 8.89 21.18 -15.75
C TYR A 137 10.23 20.90 -16.43
N ASP A 138 10.58 21.68 -17.45
CA ASP A 138 11.83 21.55 -18.22
C ASP A 138 13.08 21.82 -17.36
N LEU A 139 12.93 22.60 -16.28
CA LEU A 139 14.00 22.82 -15.30
C LEU A 139 14.15 21.67 -14.30
N VAL A 140 13.03 21.11 -13.80
CA VAL A 140 13.04 20.08 -12.74
C VAL A 140 13.29 18.68 -13.30
N GLN A 141 12.75 18.36 -14.47
CA GLN A 141 12.84 17.01 -15.06
C GLN A 141 14.29 16.55 -15.28
N PRO A 142 15.22 17.35 -15.86
CA PRO A 142 16.60 16.90 -16.05
C PRO A 142 17.31 16.59 -14.74
N LEU A 143 17.06 17.37 -13.68
CA LEU A 143 17.63 17.14 -12.34
C LEU A 143 17.08 15.85 -11.73
N ALA A 144 15.79 15.58 -11.93
CA ALA A 144 15.16 14.34 -11.48
C ALA A 144 15.72 13.10 -12.21
N MET A 145 15.90 13.21 -13.53
CA MET A 145 16.52 12.15 -14.33
C MET A 145 17.97 11.92 -13.92
N GLN A 146 18.74 12.99 -13.70
CA GLN A 146 20.11 12.91 -13.22
C GLN A 146 20.20 12.22 -11.85
N ALA A 147 19.34 12.58 -10.90
CA ALA A 147 19.29 11.93 -9.59
C ALA A 147 19.08 10.41 -9.71
N TRP A 148 18.21 9.98 -10.64
CA TRP A 148 17.89 8.58 -10.84
C TRP A 148 19.04 7.80 -11.51
N GLU A 149 19.59 8.34 -12.60
CA GLU A 149 20.65 7.69 -13.39
C GLU A 149 21.98 7.65 -12.64
N GLU A 150 22.33 8.75 -11.95
CA GLU A 150 23.57 8.86 -11.19
C GLU A 150 23.45 8.37 -9.74
N LYS A 151 22.23 8.01 -9.29
CA LYS A 151 21.94 7.64 -7.89
C LYS A 151 22.37 8.69 -6.88
N ARG A 152 22.02 9.95 -7.17
CA ARG A 152 22.38 11.13 -6.38
C ARG A 152 21.17 11.76 -5.74
N SER A 153 21.40 12.47 -4.63
CA SER A 153 20.38 13.21 -3.91
C SER A 153 19.75 14.29 -4.82
N PHE A 154 18.47 14.10 -5.16
CA PHE A 154 17.68 15.11 -5.88
C PHE A 154 17.64 16.45 -5.13
N PRO A 155 17.46 16.50 -3.79
CA PRO A 155 17.57 17.75 -3.03
C PRO A 155 18.90 18.48 -3.23
N GLU A 156 20.02 17.78 -3.33
CA GLU A 156 21.33 18.41 -3.57
C GLU A 156 21.45 18.97 -4.98
N LEU A 157 20.96 18.23 -5.99
CA LEU A 157 20.94 18.70 -7.38
C LEU A 157 20.08 19.95 -7.56
N VAL A 158 18.89 19.97 -6.94
CA VAL A 158 18.00 21.14 -6.93
C VAL A 158 18.67 22.32 -6.22
N LYS A 159 19.28 22.08 -5.05
CA LYS A 159 20.01 23.12 -4.31
C LYS A 159 21.22 23.65 -5.05
N ALA A 160 21.84 22.89 -5.95
CA ALA A 160 22.99 23.33 -6.74
C ALA A 160 22.61 24.05 -8.04
N ASN A 161 21.33 24.06 -8.43
CA ASN A 161 20.89 24.70 -9.66
C ASN A 161 20.75 26.22 -9.47
N GLU A 162 21.51 27.00 -10.25
CA GLU A 162 21.57 28.46 -10.14
C GLU A 162 20.22 29.16 -10.44
N GLU A 163 19.44 28.64 -11.39
CA GLU A 163 18.14 29.22 -11.73
C GLU A 163 17.12 28.99 -10.61
N ILE A 164 17.12 27.81 -9.99
CA ILE A 164 16.27 27.54 -8.83
C ILE A 164 16.71 28.38 -7.62
N GLN A 165 18.02 28.48 -7.35
CA GLN A 165 18.53 29.30 -6.23
C GLN A 165 18.23 30.79 -6.38
N SER A 166 18.25 31.32 -7.60
CA SER A 166 17.93 32.73 -7.87
C SER A 166 16.42 33.02 -7.82
N THR A 167 15.58 31.98 -7.87
CA THR A 167 14.12 32.09 -7.83
C THR A 167 13.55 31.83 -6.44
N LEU A 168 14.02 30.78 -5.75
CA LEU A 168 13.48 30.33 -4.46
C LEU A 168 14.40 30.74 -3.31
N THR A 169 13.80 31.20 -2.22
CA THR A 169 14.53 31.41 -0.96
C THR A 169 14.97 30.07 -0.35
N GLN A 170 15.95 30.11 0.55
CA GLN A 170 16.41 28.90 1.26
C GLN A 170 15.28 28.23 2.07
N GLU A 171 14.36 29.02 2.62
CA GLU A 171 13.22 28.53 3.39
C GLU A 171 12.19 27.82 2.49
N GLU A 172 11.81 28.44 1.37
CA GLU A 172 10.90 27.82 0.40
C GLU A 172 11.47 26.52 -0.15
N LEU A 173 12.77 26.52 -0.47
CA LEU A 173 13.44 25.34 -0.98
C LEU A 173 13.54 24.23 0.07
N ALA A 174 13.86 24.56 1.33
CA ALA A 174 13.84 23.58 2.42
C ALA A 174 12.43 23.00 2.62
N SER A 175 11.40 23.85 2.55
CA SER A 175 10.00 23.44 2.73
C SER A 175 9.57 22.41 1.67
N CYS A 176 10.10 22.47 0.44
CA CYS A 176 9.76 21.53 -0.64
C CYS A 176 10.11 20.08 -0.30
N PHE A 177 11.12 19.86 0.55
CA PHE A 177 11.64 18.55 0.93
C PHE A 177 11.17 18.10 2.32
N ASP A 178 10.23 18.83 2.93
CA ASP A 178 9.62 18.44 4.20
C ASP A 178 8.53 17.37 3.99
N LEU A 179 8.70 16.22 4.64
CA LEU A 179 7.73 15.12 4.64
C LEU A 179 6.45 15.48 5.40
N THR A 180 6.53 16.31 6.44
CA THR A 180 5.36 16.60 7.29
C THR A 180 4.26 17.37 6.56
N TYR A 181 4.61 18.03 5.45
CA TYR A 181 3.63 18.63 4.55
C TYR A 181 2.56 17.64 4.07
N HIS A 182 2.93 16.37 3.88
CA HIS A 182 2.00 15.33 3.45
C HIS A 182 1.13 14.79 4.59
N LEU A 183 1.46 15.12 5.85
CA LEU A 183 0.73 14.69 7.04
C LEU A 183 -0.32 15.71 7.50
N LYS A 184 -0.34 16.93 6.94
CA LYS A 184 -1.21 18.05 7.36
C LYS A 184 -2.72 17.77 7.35
N SER A 185 -3.16 16.71 6.68
CA SER A 185 -4.57 16.33 6.55
C SER A 185 -4.91 15.02 7.26
N VAL A 186 -3.95 14.40 7.96
CA VAL A 186 -4.17 13.13 8.67
C VAL A 186 -5.25 13.29 9.75
N ASP A 187 -5.13 14.28 10.63
CA ASP A 187 -6.09 14.51 11.72
C ASP A 187 -7.52 14.69 11.19
N MET A 188 -7.67 15.48 10.13
CA MET A 188 -8.97 15.71 9.48
C MET A 188 -9.56 14.41 8.90
N ILE A 189 -8.74 13.51 8.35
CA ILE A 189 -9.20 12.21 7.85
C ILE A 189 -9.65 11.31 8.99
N PHE A 190 -8.88 11.26 10.09
CA PHE A 190 -9.24 10.46 11.28
C PHE A 190 -10.54 10.94 11.92
N GLU A 191 -10.76 12.26 11.98
CA GLU A 191 -12.01 12.85 12.47
C GLU A 191 -13.22 12.38 11.65
N ARG A 192 -13.09 12.38 10.31
CA ARG A 192 -14.17 11.96 9.40
C ARG A 192 -14.58 10.50 9.56
N ILE A 193 -13.68 9.64 10.00
CA ILE A 193 -13.94 8.21 10.20
C ILE A 193 -14.17 7.84 11.68
N GLY A 194 -14.23 8.83 12.57
CA GLY A 194 -14.55 8.64 13.99
C GLY A 194 -13.45 7.96 14.79
N LEU A 195 -12.17 8.21 14.46
CA LEU A 195 -10.99 7.64 15.13
C LEU A 195 -10.13 8.69 15.88
N ASN A 196 -10.67 9.90 16.13
CA ASN A 196 -10.04 10.96 16.94
C ASN A 196 -10.67 11.08 18.33
#